data_AF-A0A8H2XBB4-F1
#
_entry.id   AF-A0A8H2XBB4-F1
#
_cell.length_a   1.000
_cell.length_b   1.000
_cell.length_c   1.000
_cell.angle_alpha   90.00
_cell.angle_beta   90.00
_cell.angle_gamma   90.00
#
_symmetry.space_group_name_H-M   'P 1'
#
loop_
_entity.id
_entity.type
_entity.pdbx_description
1 polymer ?
#
loop_
_entity_poly.entity_id
_entity_poly.type
_entity_poly.pdbx_seq_one_letter_code
_entity_poly.pdbx_strand_id
1 'polypeptide(L)'
;MARFSIPIAHLTLLLVALQFIQVAAELSNGVYMISQTPIVQLGNTTYYLSLAGISEKVQLRKKEGRSTQKWEIMNTPGGVTLKNVAFGCYGYVGSLRDVLPIGAPLFCSPDSDLAQVFQPKQDEDGTYRFEHFNRSEPSLFYLMHTVPLGLSLGKKDTYGNISFVPFATKFATNFWFEPIGEIEE
;
A
#
# COMPACT_ATOMS: atom_id res chain seq x y z
N MET A 1 -4.64 -29.97 54.59
CA MET A 1 -5.41 -29.62 53.37
C MET A 1 -4.64 -28.55 52.62
N ALA A 2 -3.96 -28.90 51.54
CA ALA A 2 -3.29 -27.93 50.67
C ALA A 2 -4.30 -27.38 49.65
N ARG A 3 -4.50 -26.07 49.63
CA ARG A 3 -5.34 -25.40 48.64
C ARG A 3 -4.47 -25.11 47.41
N PHE A 4 -4.72 -25.86 46.34
CA PHE A 4 -4.29 -25.48 44.99
C PHE A 4 -5.15 -24.31 44.53
N SER A 5 -4.54 -23.16 44.24
CA SER A 5 -5.27 -21.98 43.75
C SER A 5 -4.42 -21.21 42.75
N ILE A 6 -4.33 -21.73 41.53
CA ILE A 6 -4.05 -20.97 40.29
C ILE A 6 -4.83 -21.75 39.22
N PRO A 7 -5.76 -21.18 38.41
CA PRO A 7 -5.43 -20.15 37.41
C PRO A 7 -6.63 -19.29 36.94
N ILE A 8 -6.75 -18.02 37.36
CA ILE A 8 -7.74 -17.11 36.72
C ILE A 8 -7.04 -15.86 36.18
N ALA A 9 -6.03 -15.35 36.89
CA ALA A 9 -5.29 -14.17 36.47
C ALA A 9 -4.43 -14.37 35.21
N HIS A 10 -3.94 -15.59 34.95
CA HIS A 10 -3.13 -15.85 33.74
C HIS A 10 -3.98 -15.98 32.47
N LEU A 11 -5.25 -16.38 32.58
CA LEU A 11 -6.11 -16.56 31.42
C LEU A 11 -6.64 -15.21 30.89
N THR A 12 -6.94 -14.27 31.77
CA THR A 12 -7.37 -12.92 31.38
C THR A 12 -6.23 -12.10 30.79
N LEU A 13 -5.01 -12.22 31.31
CA LEU A 13 -3.84 -11.55 30.72
C LEU A 13 -3.54 -12.08 29.30
N LEU A 14 -3.73 -13.40 29.09
CA LEU A 14 -3.57 -14.01 27.77
C LEU A 14 -4.68 -13.57 26.79
N LEU A 15 -5.93 -13.41 27.26
CA LEU A 15 -7.03 -12.91 26.44
C LEU A 15 -6.85 -11.45 26.01
N VAL A 16 -6.35 -10.60 26.91
CA VAL A 16 -6.05 -9.20 26.61
C VAL A 16 -4.86 -9.11 25.65
N ALA A 17 -3.86 -10.00 25.77
CA ALA A 17 -2.74 -10.07 24.82
C ALA A 17 -3.16 -10.59 23.43
N LEU A 18 -4.12 -11.51 23.34
CA LEU A 18 -4.63 -12.02 22.05
C LEU A 18 -5.56 -11.06 21.32
N GLN A 19 -6.24 -10.13 22.01
CA GLN A 19 -7.11 -9.15 21.36
C GLN A 19 -6.35 -8.07 20.56
N PHE A 20 -5.05 -7.86 20.83
CA PHE A 20 -4.23 -6.90 20.07
C PHE A 20 -3.62 -7.46 18.78
N ILE A 21 -3.92 -8.72 18.43
CA ILE A 21 -3.49 -9.34 17.17
C ILE A 21 -4.71 -9.51 16.24
N GLN A 22 -5.58 -8.51 16.16
CA GLN A 22 -6.41 -8.33 14.97
C GLN A 22 -5.64 -7.46 13.98
N VAL A 23 -4.58 -8.01 13.41
CA VAL A 23 -4.01 -7.45 12.19
C VAL A 23 -5.00 -7.79 11.08
N ALA A 24 -5.93 -6.89 10.81
CA ALA A 24 -6.78 -6.92 9.64
C ALA A 24 -5.93 -6.62 8.39
N ALA A 25 -4.99 -7.50 8.05
CA ALA A 25 -4.41 -7.53 6.72
C ALA A 25 -5.39 -8.33 5.85
N GLU A 26 -6.35 -7.62 5.25
CA GLU A 26 -7.30 -8.21 4.29
C GLU A 26 -6.61 -8.65 2.99
N LEU A 27 -5.35 -8.25 2.78
CA LEU A 27 -4.49 -8.70 1.67
C LEU A 27 -3.55 -9.80 2.14
N SER A 28 -3.51 -10.90 1.40
CA SER A 28 -2.53 -11.96 1.59
C SER A 28 -1.14 -11.55 1.09
N ASN A 29 -0.09 -12.18 1.63
CA ASN A 29 1.24 -12.08 1.06
C ASN A 29 1.24 -12.59 -0.39
N GLY A 30 2.01 -11.96 -1.27
CA GLY A 30 2.14 -12.41 -2.65
C GLY A 30 2.57 -11.31 -3.61
N VAL A 31 2.65 -11.63 -4.90
CA VAL A 31 2.97 -10.67 -5.96
C VAL A 31 1.71 -10.24 -6.68
N TYR A 32 1.57 -8.93 -6.83
CA TYR A 32 0.39 -8.28 -7.38
C TYR A 32 0.73 -7.30 -8.48
N MET A 33 -0.18 -7.15 -9.44
CA MET A 33 -0.31 -5.94 -10.24
C MET A 33 -1.33 -5.04 -9.55
N ILE A 34 -0.88 -3.85 -9.13
CA ILE A 34 -1.72 -2.87 -8.45
C ILE A 34 -2.23 -1.88 -9.49
N SER A 35 -3.53 -1.77 -9.66
CA SER A 35 -4.12 -1.03 -10.77
C SER A 35 -5.21 -0.06 -10.35
N GLN A 36 -5.47 0.94 -11.20
CA GLN A 36 -6.51 1.94 -10.99
C GLN A 36 -7.07 2.39 -12.34
N THR A 37 -8.38 2.60 -12.38
CA THR A 37 -9.09 3.16 -13.54
C THR A 37 -9.56 4.58 -13.18
N PRO A 38 -8.85 5.63 -13.60
CA PRO A 38 -9.17 6.98 -13.20
C PRO A 38 -10.44 7.52 -13.90
N ILE A 39 -11.40 8.03 -13.12
CA ILE A 39 -12.72 8.48 -13.62
C ILE A 39 -12.61 9.68 -14.59
N VAL A 40 -11.57 10.50 -14.47
CA VAL A 40 -11.44 11.76 -15.22
C VAL A 40 -10.93 11.56 -16.66
N GLN A 41 -10.62 10.32 -17.09
CA GLN A 41 -10.24 10.04 -18.47
C GLN A 41 -11.42 9.54 -19.30
N LEU A 42 -11.56 10.10 -20.51
CA LEU A 42 -12.41 9.54 -21.57
C LEU A 42 -11.79 8.21 -22.02
N GLY A 43 -12.39 7.09 -21.60
CA GLY A 43 -11.97 5.73 -21.92
C GLY A 43 -11.62 4.93 -20.67
N ASN A 44 -12.10 3.69 -20.60
CA ASN A 44 -11.89 2.74 -19.50
C ASN A 44 -10.44 2.23 -19.46
N THR A 45 -9.45 3.13 -19.46
CA THR A 45 -8.03 2.76 -19.43
C THR A 45 -7.59 2.50 -18.01
N THR A 46 -7.22 1.24 -17.74
CA THR A 46 -6.59 0.84 -16.49
C THR A 46 -5.10 1.14 -16.52
N TYR A 47 -4.61 1.81 -15.49
CA TYR A 47 -3.18 2.06 -15.28
C TYR A 47 -2.68 1.25 -14.09
N TYR A 48 -1.39 0.95 -14.11
CA TYR A 48 -0.72 0.06 -13.18
C TYR A 48 0.41 0.79 -12.46
N LEU A 49 0.54 0.50 -11.18
CA LEU A 49 1.62 1.02 -10.34
C LEU A 49 2.97 0.55 -10.90
N SER A 50 3.85 1.48 -11.21
CA SER A 50 5.08 1.24 -11.94
C SER A 50 6.23 2.08 -11.38
N LEU A 51 7.42 1.50 -11.39
CA LEU A 51 8.66 2.17 -11.01
C LEU A 51 9.64 2.22 -12.20
N ALA A 52 10.25 3.37 -12.45
CA ALA A 52 11.22 3.53 -13.53
C ALA A 52 12.68 3.31 -13.09
N GLY A 53 12.97 3.44 -11.79
CA GLY A 53 14.30 3.30 -11.22
C GLY A 53 14.31 3.43 -9.69
N ILE A 54 15.42 3.09 -9.06
CA ILE A 54 15.63 3.36 -7.63
C ILE A 54 15.65 4.89 -7.44
N SER A 55 14.98 5.39 -6.39
CA SER A 55 14.80 6.83 -6.12
C SER A 55 13.92 7.60 -7.13
N GLU A 56 13.36 6.94 -8.14
CA GLU A 56 12.32 7.54 -8.98
C GLU A 56 10.97 7.52 -8.29
N LYS A 57 10.10 8.45 -8.69
CA LYS A 57 8.72 8.49 -8.20
C LYS A 57 7.97 7.28 -8.74
N VAL A 58 7.16 6.66 -7.89
CA VAL A 58 6.21 5.64 -8.32
C VAL A 58 5.11 6.31 -9.13
N GLN A 59 4.74 5.70 -10.25
CA GLN A 59 3.81 6.24 -11.23
C GLN A 59 2.72 5.25 -11.61
N LEU A 60 1.60 5.74 -12.11
CA LEU A 60 0.62 4.95 -12.83
C LEU A 60 0.96 4.95 -14.32
N ARG A 61 1.22 3.78 -14.90
CA ARG A 61 1.56 3.60 -16.31
C ARG A 61 0.68 2.54 -16.97
N LYS A 62 0.49 2.60 -18.30
CA LYS A 62 -0.26 1.56 -19.03
C LYS A 62 0.36 0.19 -18.80
N LYS A 63 -0.43 -0.88 -18.97
CA LYS A 63 0.05 -2.26 -18.80
C LYS A 63 1.23 -2.55 -19.75
N GLU A 64 2.37 -2.89 -19.17
CA GLU A 64 3.58 -3.35 -19.87
C GLU A 64 3.90 -4.81 -19.51
N GLY A 65 3.33 -5.34 -18.41
CA GLY A 65 3.58 -6.72 -17.95
C GLY A 65 5.00 -6.96 -17.42
N ARG A 66 5.79 -5.90 -17.26
CA ARG A 66 7.19 -5.95 -16.80
C ARG A 66 7.27 -6.10 -15.29
N SER A 67 8.40 -6.62 -14.80
CA SER A 67 8.70 -6.69 -13.36
C SER A 67 8.62 -5.32 -12.66
N THR A 68 8.81 -4.22 -13.40
CA THR A 68 8.67 -2.85 -12.89
C THR A 68 7.25 -2.50 -12.45
N GLN A 69 6.25 -3.28 -12.86
CA GLN A 69 4.83 -3.15 -12.49
C GLN A 69 4.36 -4.21 -11.49
N LYS A 70 5.26 -5.10 -11.05
CA LYS A 70 4.96 -6.16 -10.10
C LYS A 70 5.41 -5.72 -8.71
N TRP A 71 4.50 -5.85 -7.75
CA TRP A 71 4.72 -5.46 -6.37
C TRP A 71 4.46 -6.64 -5.45
N GLU A 72 5.44 -6.97 -4.65
CA GLU A 72 5.33 -7.93 -3.57
C GLU A 72 4.69 -7.24 -2.35
N ILE A 73 3.60 -7.83 -1.87
CA ILE A 73 2.88 -7.44 -0.66
C ILE A 73 3.35 -8.36 0.46
N MET A 74 3.88 -7.76 1.52
CA MET A 74 4.29 -8.49 2.72
C MET A 74 3.60 -7.91 3.94
N ASN A 75 2.89 -8.79 4.65
CA ASN A 75 2.24 -8.49 5.91
C ASN A 75 3.28 -8.23 7.00
N THR A 76 3.00 -7.21 7.81
CA THR A 76 3.84 -6.74 8.92
C THR A 76 2.95 -6.40 10.11
N PRO A 77 3.51 -6.28 11.33
CA PRO A 77 2.76 -5.72 12.45
C PRO A 77 2.24 -4.33 12.10
N GLY A 78 0.92 -4.18 12.00
CA GLY A 78 0.26 -2.91 11.70
C GLY A 78 -0.19 -2.69 10.26
N GLY A 79 0.13 -3.59 9.31
CA GLY A 79 -0.33 -3.47 7.92
C GLY A 79 0.52 -4.25 6.92
N VAL A 80 0.75 -3.68 5.74
CA VAL A 80 1.51 -4.28 4.64
C VAL A 80 2.62 -3.36 4.16
N THR A 81 3.69 -3.94 3.63
CA THR A 81 4.72 -3.20 2.88
C THR A 81 4.60 -3.51 1.39
N LEU A 82 5.08 -2.56 0.57
CA LEU A 82 5.11 -2.67 -0.88
C LEU A 82 6.56 -2.81 -1.33
N LYS A 83 6.96 -3.94 -1.91
CA LYS A 83 8.30 -4.12 -2.49
C LYS A 83 8.21 -4.28 -4.01
N ASN A 84 8.97 -3.48 -4.76
CA ASN A 84 8.99 -3.61 -6.22
C ASN A 84 9.86 -4.79 -6.64
N VAL A 85 9.33 -5.66 -7.50
CA VAL A 85 10.02 -6.90 -7.91
C VAL A 85 11.24 -6.61 -8.79
N ALA A 86 11.19 -5.62 -9.69
CA ALA A 86 12.32 -5.35 -10.60
C ALA A 86 13.56 -4.82 -9.89
N PHE A 87 13.37 -4.03 -8.83
CA PHE A 87 14.44 -3.28 -8.18
C PHE A 87 14.74 -3.76 -6.76
N GLY A 88 13.95 -4.69 -6.21
CA GLY A 88 14.15 -5.23 -4.86
C GLY A 88 14.07 -4.16 -3.76
N CYS A 89 13.29 -3.09 -3.99
CA CYS A 89 13.22 -1.93 -3.11
C CYS A 89 11.83 -1.76 -2.51
N TYR A 90 11.74 -1.09 -1.37
CA TYR A 90 10.51 -0.87 -0.61
C TYR A 90 9.93 0.52 -0.86
N GLY A 91 8.62 0.59 -0.97
CA GLY A 91 7.86 1.83 -1.03
C GLY A 91 8.05 2.67 0.23
N TYR A 92 8.40 3.94 0.05
CA TYR A 92 8.57 4.90 1.14
C TYR A 92 8.23 6.32 0.69
N VAL A 93 7.90 7.19 1.64
CA VAL A 93 7.50 8.58 1.38
C VAL A 93 8.51 9.54 1.98
N GLY A 94 9.67 9.65 1.33
CA GLY A 94 10.77 10.51 1.78
C GLY A 94 11.30 10.13 3.17
N SER A 95 12.28 10.87 3.69
CA SER A 95 12.83 10.67 5.05
C SER A 95 11.86 11.06 6.18
N LEU A 96 10.56 11.20 5.88
CA LEU A 96 9.55 11.73 6.77
C LEU A 96 8.68 10.58 7.27
N ARG A 97 9.14 9.93 8.35
CA ARG A 97 8.44 8.80 8.97
C ARG A 97 7.23 9.24 9.79
N ASP A 98 7.26 10.46 10.34
CA ASP A 98 6.29 10.92 11.33
C ASP A 98 5.36 12.05 10.83
N VAL A 99 5.76 12.84 9.82
CA VAL A 99 4.98 13.96 9.26
C VAL A 99 5.02 13.95 7.74
N LEU A 100 3.96 13.47 7.09
CA LEU A 100 3.86 13.46 5.64
C LEU A 100 3.43 14.84 5.12
N PRO A 101 4.22 15.51 4.26
CA PRO A 101 3.75 16.67 3.53
C PRO A 101 2.59 16.25 2.61
N ILE A 102 1.57 17.10 2.51
CA ILE A 102 0.49 16.89 1.57
C ILE A 102 1.07 16.83 0.15
N GLY A 103 0.77 15.75 -0.59
CA GLY A 103 1.29 15.51 -1.93
C GLY A 103 2.70 14.93 -1.95
N ALA A 104 3.22 14.44 -0.83
CA ALA A 104 4.52 13.77 -0.81
C ALA A 104 4.50 12.51 -1.71
N PRO A 105 5.43 12.40 -2.68
CA PRO A 105 5.42 11.29 -3.61
C PRO A 105 5.88 9.99 -2.97
N LEU A 106 5.34 8.88 -3.44
CA LEU A 106 5.88 7.54 -3.14
C LEU A 106 7.16 7.32 -3.96
N PHE A 107 8.21 6.92 -3.29
CA PHE A 107 9.50 6.52 -3.86
C PHE A 107 9.78 5.06 -3.51
N CYS A 108 10.91 4.55 -3.98
CA CYS A 108 11.39 3.21 -3.65
C CYS A 108 12.84 3.24 -3.14
N SER A 109 13.09 2.59 -2.00
CA SER A 109 14.40 2.54 -1.33
C SER A 109 14.85 1.09 -1.15
N PRO A 110 16.11 0.74 -1.45
CA PRO A 110 16.64 -0.60 -1.16
C PRO A 110 16.84 -0.83 0.35
N ASP A 111 16.87 0.24 1.15
CA ASP A 111 16.94 0.16 2.61
C ASP A 111 15.57 -0.23 3.19
N SER A 112 15.47 -1.45 3.71
CA SER A 112 14.25 -1.98 4.34
C SER A 112 13.84 -1.23 5.59
N ASP A 113 14.76 -0.54 6.28
CA ASP A 113 14.43 0.22 7.47
C ASP A 113 13.59 1.46 7.13
N LEU A 114 13.62 1.89 5.86
CA LEU A 114 12.78 2.97 5.32
C LEU A 114 11.45 2.45 4.77
N ALA A 115 11.20 1.14 4.77
CA ALA A 115 9.95 0.57 4.29
C ALA A 115 8.78 1.14 5.09
N GLN A 116 7.79 1.65 4.38
CA GLN A 116 6.62 2.24 5.00
C GLN A 116 5.49 1.21 5.08
N VAL A 117 4.78 1.23 6.21
CA VAL A 117 3.65 0.34 6.47
C VAL A 117 2.36 1.03 6.04
N PHE A 118 1.57 0.31 5.26
CA PHE A 118 0.28 0.75 4.76
C PHE A 118 -0.82 -0.12 5.35
N GLN A 119 -1.94 0.48 5.73
CA GLN A 119 -3.14 -0.20 6.18
C GLN A 119 -4.12 -0.27 5.02
N PRO A 120 -4.25 -1.44 4.36
CA PRO A 120 -5.26 -1.62 3.35
C PRO A 120 -6.65 -1.65 4.01
N LYS A 121 -7.60 -0.92 3.43
CA LYS A 121 -9.03 -0.95 3.77
C LYS A 121 -9.80 -1.39 2.54
N GLN A 122 -10.40 -2.58 2.56
CA GLN A 122 -11.25 -3.05 1.47
C GLN A 122 -12.57 -2.28 1.44
N ASP A 123 -12.95 -1.81 0.25
CA ASP A 123 -14.28 -1.28 -0.03
C ASP A 123 -15.22 -2.42 -0.51
N GLU A 124 -16.54 -2.18 -0.50
CA GLU A 124 -17.56 -3.17 -0.88
C GLU A 124 -17.41 -3.70 -2.31
N ASP A 125 -16.79 -2.93 -3.20
CA ASP A 125 -16.51 -3.31 -4.59
C ASP A 125 -15.27 -4.20 -4.74
N GLY A 126 -14.54 -4.48 -3.65
CA GLY A 126 -13.31 -5.28 -3.67
C GLY A 126 -12.04 -4.48 -3.95
N THR A 127 -12.14 -3.16 -4.15
CA THR A 127 -10.96 -2.28 -4.21
C THR A 127 -10.40 -2.01 -2.82
N TYR A 128 -9.13 -1.58 -2.75
CA TYR A 128 -8.47 -1.24 -1.50
C TYR A 128 -8.03 0.22 -1.50
N ARG A 129 -8.19 0.85 -0.34
CA ARG A 129 -7.57 2.15 0.00
C ARG A 129 -6.39 1.92 0.92
N PHE A 130 -5.25 2.52 0.59
CA PHE A 130 -4.01 2.38 1.35
C PHE A 130 -3.85 3.59 2.26
N GLU A 131 -4.16 3.41 3.54
CA GLU A 131 -3.92 4.42 4.56
C GLU A 131 -2.47 4.30 5.05
N HIS A 132 -1.79 5.42 5.22
CA HIS A 132 -0.46 5.41 5.80
C HIS A 132 -0.55 5.13 7.31
N PHE A 133 0.27 4.20 7.81
CA PHE A 133 0.32 3.88 9.23
C PHE A 133 1.49 4.57 9.92
N ASN A 134 1.21 5.49 10.86
CA ASN A 134 2.24 6.16 11.65
C ASN A 134 2.46 5.43 12.98
N ARG A 135 2.96 4.17 12.92
CA ARG A 135 3.40 3.32 14.05
C ARG A 135 2.38 3.01 15.15
N SER A 136 1.77 4.02 15.76
CA SER A 136 0.79 3.92 16.84
C SER A 136 -0.64 4.23 16.38
N GLU A 137 -0.82 5.02 15.32
CA GLU A 137 -2.16 5.42 14.85
C GLU A 137 -2.26 5.39 13.31
N PRO A 138 -3.43 5.01 12.77
CA PRO A 138 -3.74 5.22 11.36
C PRO A 138 -3.65 6.72 11.05
N SER A 139 -2.85 7.10 10.05
CA SER A 139 -2.77 8.50 9.66
C SER A 139 -3.91 8.87 8.73
N LEU A 140 -4.28 10.15 8.68
CA LEU A 140 -5.31 10.64 7.74
C LEU A 140 -4.87 10.57 6.26
N PHE A 141 -3.64 10.15 5.98
CA PHE A 141 -3.06 10.20 4.64
C PHE A 141 -3.33 8.91 3.86
N TYR A 142 -3.85 9.07 2.65
CA TYR A 142 -4.12 7.97 1.74
C TYR A 142 -3.18 8.02 0.54
N LEU A 143 -2.78 6.85 0.05
CA LEU A 143 -2.17 6.69 -1.26
C LEU A 143 -3.15 7.16 -2.33
N MET A 144 -2.74 8.12 -3.14
CA MET A 144 -3.56 8.73 -4.18
C MET A 144 -2.72 8.93 -5.44
N HIS A 145 -3.32 8.77 -6.62
CA HIS A 145 -2.69 9.33 -7.81
C HIS A 145 -2.85 10.85 -7.84
N THR A 146 -1.78 11.58 -8.15
CA THR A 146 -1.88 13.01 -8.42
C THR A 146 -2.04 13.24 -9.93
N VAL A 147 -3.02 14.09 -10.27
CA VAL A 147 -3.58 14.42 -11.59
C VAL A 147 -2.49 14.57 -12.69
N PRO A 148 -2.79 14.21 -13.95
CA PRO A 148 -1.83 14.12 -15.05
C PRO A 148 -0.95 15.35 -15.26
N LEU A 149 0.29 15.09 -15.67
CA LEU A 149 1.29 16.05 -16.16
C LEU A 149 0.85 16.78 -17.47
N GLY A 150 -0.41 17.18 -17.59
CA GLY A 150 -0.99 17.93 -18.72
C GLY A 150 -2.32 17.34 -19.22
N LEU A 151 -3.23 18.22 -19.66
CA LEU A 151 -4.60 18.00 -20.14
C LEU A 151 -4.76 17.13 -21.40
N SER A 152 -3.74 16.40 -21.83
CA SER A 152 -3.84 15.50 -22.98
C SER A 152 -4.63 14.25 -22.59
N LEU A 153 -5.93 14.29 -22.86
CA LEU A 153 -6.90 13.23 -22.62
C LEU A 153 -6.47 11.89 -23.27
N GLY A 154 -6.43 10.82 -22.47
CA GLY A 154 -6.55 9.43 -22.92
C GLY A 154 -5.41 8.78 -23.74
N LYS A 155 -4.29 9.48 -24.01
CA LYS A 155 -3.19 8.90 -24.82
C LYS A 155 -1.86 8.73 -24.11
N LYS A 156 -1.71 9.23 -22.89
CA LYS A 156 -0.42 9.19 -22.18
C LYS A 156 -0.10 7.79 -21.68
N ASP A 157 1.15 7.37 -21.84
CA ASP A 157 1.64 6.11 -21.31
C ASP A 157 1.83 6.15 -19.79
N THR A 158 2.07 7.35 -19.25
CA THR A 158 2.10 7.65 -17.82
C THR A 158 0.94 8.55 -17.44
N TYR A 159 0.10 8.09 -16.52
CA TYR A 159 -1.05 8.83 -16.03
C TYR A 159 -0.67 9.88 -14.99
N GLY A 160 0.16 9.54 -14.00
CA GLY A 160 0.54 10.45 -12.93
C GLY A 160 1.46 9.81 -11.89
N ASN A 161 1.93 10.62 -10.95
CA ASN A 161 2.71 10.12 -9.81
C ASN A 161 1.75 9.64 -8.71
N ILE A 162 2.25 8.77 -7.85
CA ILE A 162 1.56 8.38 -6.62
C ILE A 162 2.06 9.25 -5.47
N SER A 163 1.14 9.72 -4.63
CA SER A 163 1.43 10.63 -3.53
C SER A 163 0.46 10.44 -2.37
N PHE A 164 0.79 11.01 -1.21
CA PHE A 164 -0.02 10.91 0.00
C PHE A 164 -0.81 12.19 0.24
N VAL A 165 -2.11 12.08 0.53
CA VAL A 165 -2.98 13.23 0.79
C VAL A 165 -3.96 12.97 1.95
N PRO A 166 -4.29 13.99 2.77
CA PRO A 166 -5.13 13.84 3.96
C PRO A 166 -6.65 13.81 3.66
N PHE A 167 -7.07 14.34 2.51
CA PHE A 167 -8.46 14.40 2.08
C PHE A 167 -8.55 13.94 0.63
N ALA A 168 -8.91 12.68 0.46
CA ALA A 168 -8.89 12.03 -0.84
C ALA A 168 -10.25 11.39 -1.10
N THR A 169 -10.80 11.74 -2.25
CA THR A 169 -12.00 11.11 -2.79
C THR A 169 -11.70 9.66 -3.15
N LYS A 170 -12.65 8.74 -2.86
CA LYS A 170 -12.51 7.29 -3.15
C LYS A 170 -12.00 7.01 -4.57
N PHE A 171 -12.44 7.78 -5.57
CA PHE A 171 -12.01 7.58 -6.95
C PHE A 171 -10.49 7.64 -7.17
N ALA A 172 -9.78 8.43 -6.35
CA ALA A 172 -8.35 8.66 -6.53
C ALA A 172 -7.48 7.75 -5.66
N THR A 173 -8.09 7.05 -4.70
CA THR A 173 -7.42 6.23 -3.68
C THR A 173 -7.73 4.73 -3.79
N ASN A 174 -8.70 4.35 -4.63
CA ASN A 174 -9.11 2.96 -4.76
C ASN A 174 -8.23 2.26 -5.79
N PHE A 175 -7.59 1.18 -5.36
CA PHE A 175 -6.72 0.34 -6.17
C PHE A 175 -7.23 -1.09 -6.21
N TRP A 176 -7.11 -1.72 -7.37
CA TRP A 176 -7.31 -3.16 -7.55
C TRP A 176 -6.00 -3.90 -7.36
N PHE A 177 -6.08 -5.09 -6.77
CA PHE A 177 -4.93 -5.97 -6.52
C PHE A 177 -5.14 -7.26 -7.31
N GLU A 178 -4.49 -7.34 -8.48
CA GLU A 178 -4.53 -8.51 -9.35
C GLU A 178 -3.38 -9.47 -8.96
N PRO A 179 -3.64 -10.62 -8.31
CA PRO A 179 -2.58 -11.57 -7.97
C PRO A 179 -1.99 -12.18 -9.24
N ILE A 180 -0.66 -12.27 -9.34
CA ILE A 180 0.05 -12.76 -10.54
C ILE A 180 0.58 -14.20 -10.37
N GLY A 181 0.21 -14.89 -9.29
CA GLY A 181 0.73 -16.22 -8.92
C GLY A 181 1.90 -16.15 -7.92
N GLU A 182 2.23 -17.29 -7.31
CA GLU A 182 3.33 -17.40 -6.33
C GLU A 182 4.70 -17.18 -6.98
N ILE A 183 5.64 -16.62 -6.22
CA ILE A 183 7.03 -16.45 -6.64
C ILE A 183 7.61 -17.87 -6.73
N GLU A 184 8.00 -18.32 -7.93
CA GLU A 184 8.90 -19.48 -8.04
C GLU A 184 10.23 -19.08 -7.41
N GLU A 185 10.55 -19.70 -6.27
CA GLU A 185 11.83 -19.57 -5.55
C GLU A 185 13.04 -19.99 -6.41
#